data_AF-A0A423U1Q8-F1
#
_entry.id   AF-A0A423U1Q8-F1
#
_cell.length_a   1.000
_cell.length_b   1.000
_cell.length_c   1.000
_cell.angle_alpha   90.00
_cell.angle_beta   90.00
_cell.angle_gamma   90.00
#
_symmetry.space_group_name_H-M   'P 1'
#
loop_
_entity.id
_entity.type
_entity.pdbx_description
1 polymer ?
#
loop_
_entity_poly.entity_id
_entity_poly.type
_entity_poly.pdbx_seq_one_letter_code
_entity_poly.pdbx_strand_id
1 'polypeptide(L)'
;MPLAESIATGAQTGMSECERQFTWDRWNCPPQAFTKLHEGEPATRERSFMHAITAAGVVFTITKNCSRGELEGCSCSGGQGGRRRDWKWDGCSENVEFGSRITSSSWTRSRQARTQRHS
;
A
#
# COMPACT_ATOMS: atom_id res chain seq x y z
N MET A 1 16.03 -4.51 -2.01
CA MET A 1 15.50 -3.57 -0.98
C MET A 1 14.73 -4.37 0.08
N PRO A 2 14.93 -4.10 1.39
CA PRO A 2 14.15 -4.73 2.46
C PRO A 2 12.64 -4.43 2.38
N LEU A 3 11.80 -5.37 2.79
CA LEU A 3 10.33 -5.21 2.75
C LEU A 3 9.84 -4.02 3.59
N ALA A 4 10.45 -3.78 4.75
CA ALA A 4 10.09 -2.66 5.63
C ALA A 4 10.30 -1.30 4.95
N GLU A 5 11.36 -1.16 4.16
CA GLU A 5 11.65 0.06 3.39
C GLU A 5 10.65 0.25 2.24
N SER A 6 10.26 -0.83 1.56
CA SER A 6 9.20 -0.78 0.54
C SER A 6 7.84 -0.37 1.13
N ILE A 7 7.52 -0.83 2.35
CA ILE A 7 6.31 -0.42 3.07
C ILE A 7 6.37 1.07 3.43
N ALA A 8 7.49 1.55 3.99
CA ALA A 8 7.65 2.96 4.34
C ALA A 8 7.54 3.88 3.12
N THR A 9 8.22 3.51 2.02
CA THR A 9 8.17 4.24 0.74
C THR A 9 6.75 4.24 0.15
N GLY A 10 6.04 3.11 0.21
CA GLY A 10 4.67 3.02 -0.26
C GLY A 10 3.69 3.86 0.58
N ALA A 11 3.90 3.93 1.89
CA ALA A 11 3.10 4.78 2.77
C ALA A 11 3.31 6.28 2.45
N GLN A 12 4.56 6.70 2.20
CA GLN A 12 4.89 8.05 1.75
C GLN A 12 4.28 8.37 0.37
N THR A 13 4.33 7.41 -0.55
CA THR A 13 3.71 7.54 -1.87
C THR A 13 2.19 7.79 -1.74
N GLY A 14 1.52 7.05 -0.86
CA GLY A 14 0.11 7.27 -0.56
C GLY A 14 -0.18 8.64 0.07
N MET A 15 0.74 9.16 0.88
CA MET A 15 0.63 10.51 1.46
C MET A 15 0.76 11.61 0.41
N SER A 16 1.77 11.54 -0.47
CA SER A 16 1.91 12.52 -1.56
C SER A 16 0.71 12.50 -2.50
N GLU A 17 0.14 11.32 -2.73
CA GLU A 17 -1.10 11.19 -3.51
C GLU A 17 -2.31 11.78 -2.78
N CYS A 18 -2.38 11.66 -1.45
CA CYS A 18 -3.40 12.32 -0.64
C CYS A 18 -3.33 13.85 -0.75
N GLU A 19 -2.14 14.44 -0.61
CA GLU A 19 -1.92 15.88 -0.79
C GLU A 19 -2.34 16.34 -2.20
N ARG A 20 -2.01 15.54 -3.22
CA ARG A 20 -2.37 15.81 -4.62
C ARG A 20 -3.88 15.76 -4.86
N GLN A 21 -4.59 14.82 -4.25
CA GLN A 21 -6.05 14.69 -4.40
C GLN A 21 -6.79 15.83 -3.68
N PHE A 22 -6.29 16.24 -2.52
CA PHE A 22 -6.92 17.26 -1.67
C PHE A 22 -6.34 18.67 -1.85
N THR A 23 -5.56 18.92 -2.90
CA THR A 23 -4.87 20.21 -3.11
C THR A 23 -5.81 21.42 -3.10
N TRP A 24 -7.06 21.25 -3.56
CA TRP A 24 -8.05 22.32 -3.67
C TRP A 24 -9.12 22.28 -2.57
N ASP A 25 -9.00 21.35 -1.62
CA ASP A 25 -9.91 21.23 -0.50
C ASP A 25 -9.44 22.07 0.69
N ARG A 26 -10.40 22.46 1.56
CA ARG A 26 -10.08 23.15 2.82
C ARG A 26 -9.19 22.30 3.73
N TRP A 27 -9.32 20.99 3.64
CA TRP A 27 -8.46 20.03 4.28
C TRP A 27 -7.53 19.45 3.20
N ASN A 28 -6.28 19.88 3.19
CA ASN A 28 -5.31 19.60 2.13
C ASN A 28 -4.32 18.47 2.49
N CYS A 29 -4.79 17.48 3.25
CA CYS A 29 -3.98 16.37 3.76
C CYS A 29 -2.70 16.82 4.51
N PRO A 30 -2.81 17.57 5.62
CA PRO A 30 -1.66 18.10 6.33
C PRO A 30 -0.74 16.97 6.86
N PRO A 31 0.60 17.11 6.81
CA PRO A 31 1.54 16.07 7.23
C PRO A 31 1.32 15.50 8.62
N GLN A 32 0.82 16.33 9.54
CA GLN A 32 0.51 15.95 10.91
C GLN A 32 -0.65 14.94 10.99
N ALA A 33 -1.56 14.92 10.01
CA ALA A 33 -2.63 13.93 9.95
C ALA A 33 -2.08 12.52 9.63
N PHE A 34 -0.94 12.45 8.94
CA PHE A 34 -0.30 11.19 8.55
C PHE A 34 0.50 10.58 9.70
N THR A 35 1.28 11.35 10.43
CA THR A 35 1.96 10.87 11.65
C THR A 35 0.95 10.36 12.67
N LYS A 36 -0.17 11.07 12.77
CA LYS A 36 -1.26 10.69 13.63
C LYS A 36 -2.11 9.57 13.07
N LEU A 37 -1.95 9.05 11.84
CA LEU A 37 -2.84 8.06 11.17
C LEU A 37 -3.16 6.83 12.03
N HIS A 38 -2.31 6.54 13.01
CA HIS A 38 -2.42 5.42 13.92
C HIS A 38 -2.81 5.80 15.36
N GLU A 39 -2.94 7.08 15.67
CA GLU A 39 -3.44 7.59 16.93
C GLU A 39 -4.98 7.65 16.84
N GLY A 40 -5.67 7.32 17.93
CA GLY A 40 -7.13 7.11 18.04
C GLY A 40 -8.02 8.33 17.77
N GLU A 41 -7.64 9.17 16.81
CA GLU A 41 -8.36 10.30 16.26
C GLU A 41 -9.73 9.88 15.68
N PRO A 42 -10.69 10.82 15.62
CA PRO A 42 -12.07 10.53 15.21
C PRO A 42 -12.14 9.93 13.80
N ALA A 43 -13.12 9.04 13.60
CA ALA A 43 -13.40 8.41 12.32
C ALA A 43 -14.05 9.41 11.34
N THR A 44 -13.23 10.27 10.72
CA THR A 44 -13.67 11.21 9.69
C THR A 44 -13.56 10.61 8.29
N ARG A 45 -14.24 11.24 7.31
CA ARG A 45 -14.17 10.83 5.90
C ARG A 45 -12.75 10.95 5.36
N GLU A 46 -12.08 12.05 5.65
CA GLU A 46 -10.70 12.36 5.24
C GLU A 46 -9.76 11.28 5.74
N ARG A 47 -9.94 10.85 7.00
CA ARG A 47 -9.12 9.83 7.61
C ARG A 47 -9.36 8.42 7.06
N SER A 48 -10.61 8.10 6.75
CA SER A 48 -10.93 6.85 6.05
C SER A 48 -10.22 6.79 4.68
N PHE A 49 -10.19 7.92 3.97
CA PHE A 49 -9.46 8.05 2.71
C PHE A 49 -7.95 7.90 2.92
N MET A 50 -7.37 8.56 3.93
CA MET A 50 -5.94 8.42 4.24
C MET A 50 -5.54 6.97 4.50
N HIS A 51 -6.34 6.22 5.25
CA HIS A 51 -6.08 4.79 5.47
C HIS A 51 -6.12 4.00 4.16
N ALA A 52 -7.13 4.23 3.32
CA ALA A 52 -7.27 3.54 2.05
C ALA A 52 -6.11 3.87 1.09
N ILE A 53 -5.78 5.15 0.91
CA ILE A 53 -4.73 5.57 -0.03
C ILE A 53 -3.33 5.18 0.45
N THR A 54 -3.09 5.19 1.76
CA THR A 54 -1.82 4.69 2.34
C THR A 54 -1.68 3.19 2.12
N ALA A 55 -2.74 2.42 2.36
CA ALA A 55 -2.73 0.98 2.08
C ALA A 55 -2.51 0.70 0.59
N ALA A 56 -3.19 1.44 -0.29
CA ALA A 56 -3.01 1.34 -1.73
C ALA A 56 -1.58 1.67 -2.17
N GLY A 57 -0.98 2.73 -1.61
CA GLY A 57 0.42 3.10 -1.87
C GLY A 57 1.41 2.00 -1.46
N VAL A 58 1.18 1.36 -0.30
CA VAL A 58 1.99 0.21 0.14
C VAL A 58 1.86 -0.97 -0.82
N VAL A 59 0.64 -1.35 -1.20
CA VAL A 59 0.41 -2.44 -2.18
C VAL A 59 1.08 -2.11 -3.52
N PHE A 60 0.90 -0.89 -4.03
CA PHE A 60 1.48 -0.43 -5.28
C PHE A 60 3.01 -0.53 -5.27
N THR A 61 3.67 0.01 -4.26
CA THR A 61 5.14 -0.01 -4.18
C THR A 61 5.68 -1.44 -4.03
N ILE A 62 5.07 -2.27 -3.18
CA ILE A 62 5.49 -3.67 -3.00
C ILE A 62 5.38 -4.45 -4.32
N THR A 63 4.24 -4.33 -4.99
CA THR A 63 3.96 -5.07 -6.23
C THR A 63 4.85 -4.60 -7.37
N LYS A 64 5.14 -3.29 -7.44
CA LYS A 64 6.06 -2.72 -8.42
C LYS A 64 7.48 -3.18 -8.20
N ASN A 65 8.01 -3.05 -6.98
CA ASN A 65 9.35 -3.47 -6.64
C ASN A 65 9.52 -4.98 -6.86
N CYS A 66 8.47 -5.76 -6.57
CA CYS A 66 8.46 -7.19 -6.87
C CYS A 66 8.58 -7.47 -8.38
N SER A 67 7.78 -6.79 -9.20
CA SER A 67 7.82 -6.98 -10.66
C SER A 67 9.14 -6.56 -11.32
N ARG A 68 9.88 -5.64 -10.67
CA ARG A 68 11.21 -5.19 -11.08
C ARG A 68 12.34 -6.09 -10.59
N GLY A 69 12.05 -7.05 -9.72
CA GLY A 69 13.07 -7.88 -9.08
C GLY A 69 13.85 -7.16 -7.98
N GLU A 70 13.36 -6.04 -7.47
CA GLU A 70 14.01 -5.24 -6.41
C GLU A 70 13.64 -5.72 -4.99
N LEU A 71 12.59 -6.52 -4.87
CA LEU A 71 12.08 -7.08 -3.62
C LEU A 71 12.27 -8.60 -3.60
N GLU A 72 12.90 -9.11 -2.54
CA GLU A 72 13.12 -10.54 -2.35
C GLU A 72 11.88 -11.25 -1.77
N GLY A 73 11.77 -12.57 -2.00
CA GLY A 73 10.70 -13.38 -1.41
C GLY A 73 9.32 -13.20 -2.05
N CYS A 74 9.27 -12.65 -3.26
CA CYS A 74 8.04 -12.47 -4.03
C CYS A 74 8.23 -12.99 -5.47
N SER A 75 7.14 -13.22 -6.19
CA SER A 75 7.16 -13.66 -7.59
C SER A 75 6.12 -12.88 -8.41
N CYS A 76 6.38 -12.75 -9.71
CA CYS A 76 5.40 -12.23 -10.67
C CYS A 76 4.08 -13.01 -10.57
N SER A 77 2.96 -12.37 -10.89
CA SER A 77 1.67 -13.06 -10.84
C SER A 77 1.70 -14.28 -11.76
N GLY A 78 1.30 -15.45 -11.25
CA GLY A 78 1.27 -16.71 -12.00
C GLY A 78 0.15 -16.82 -13.04
N GLY A 79 -0.23 -15.69 -13.66
CA GLY A 79 -1.18 -15.69 -14.77
C GLY A 79 -0.59 -16.54 -15.88
N GLN A 80 -1.22 -17.68 -16.17
CA GLN A 80 -0.81 -18.58 -17.25
C GLN A 80 -0.56 -17.72 -18.49
N GLY A 81 0.66 -17.81 -19.04
CA GLY A 81 1.02 -17.23 -20.31
C GLY A 81 0.14 -17.83 -21.40
N GLY A 82 -1.09 -17.34 -21.50
CA GLY A 82 -2.09 -17.81 -22.44
C GLY A 82 -1.67 -17.35 -23.82
N ARG A 83 -1.18 -18.27 -24.63
CA ARG A 83 -0.88 -18.00 -26.03
C ARG A 83 -2.19 -18.03 -26.79
N ARG A 84 -2.74 -16.86 -27.11
CA ARG A 84 -3.79 -16.74 -28.14
C ARG A 84 -3.12 -16.76 -29.51
N ARG A 85 -3.87 -17.09 -30.57
CA ARG A 85 -3.32 -17.24 -31.93
C ARG A 85 -2.62 -15.97 -32.42
N ASP A 86 -3.03 -14.80 -31.92
CA ASP A 86 -2.64 -13.50 -32.46
C ASP A 86 -1.78 -12.67 -31.48
N TRP A 87 -1.67 -13.10 -30.22
CA TRP A 87 -0.86 -12.41 -29.21
C TRP A 87 -0.48 -13.33 -28.04
N LYS A 88 0.68 -13.06 -27.45
CA LYS A 88 1.26 -13.83 -26.35
C LYS A 88 1.45 -12.91 -25.15
N TRP A 89 1.01 -13.36 -23.98
CA TRP A 89 1.44 -12.76 -22.70
C TRP A 89 2.94 -13.00 -22.51
N ASP A 90 3.70 -11.92 -22.38
CA ASP A 90 5.13 -11.95 -22.10
C ASP A 90 5.48 -10.91 -21.03
N GLY A 91 6.62 -11.10 -20.37
CA GLY A 91 7.08 -10.25 -19.28
C GLY A 91 6.54 -10.62 -17.89
N CYS A 92 6.85 -9.77 -16.91
CA CYS A 92 6.47 -9.95 -15.52
C CYS A 92 5.23 -9.12 -15.20
N SER A 93 4.13 -9.80 -14.89
CA SER A 93 2.91 -9.16 -14.39
C SER A 93 2.97 -8.94 -12.88
N GLU A 94 2.45 -7.80 -12.43
CA GLU A 94 2.45 -7.39 -11.02
C GLU A 94 1.58 -8.33 -10.16
N ASN A 95 2.12 -8.81 -9.04
CA ASN A 95 1.42 -9.73 -8.13
C ASN A 95 0.65 -8.97 -7.04
N VAL A 96 -0.48 -8.38 -7.43
CA VAL A 96 -1.32 -7.55 -6.53
C VAL A 96 -1.82 -8.32 -5.31
N GLU A 97 -2.09 -9.62 -5.46
CA GLU A 97 -2.51 -10.49 -4.36
C GLU A 97 -1.43 -10.61 -3.28
N PHE A 98 -0.17 -10.79 -3.69
CA PHE A 98 0.97 -10.79 -2.77
C PHE A 98 1.07 -9.46 -2.00
N GLY A 99 1.03 -8.32 -2.71
CA GLY A 99 1.10 -7.00 -2.08
C GLY A 99 -0.04 -6.74 -1.10
N SER A 100 -1.25 -7.14 -1.48
CA SER A 100 -2.45 -7.01 -0.64
C SER A 100 -2.34 -7.84 0.63
N ARG A 101 -1.92 -9.11 0.53
CA ARG A 101 -1.71 -10.00 1.68
C ARG A 101 -0.70 -9.44 2.68
N ILE A 102 0.45 -8.97 2.19
CA ILE A 102 1.49 -8.37 3.05
C ILE A 102 0.93 -7.14 3.75
N THR A 103 0.26 -6.25 3.02
CA THR A 103 -0.33 -5.03 3.56
C THR A 103 -1.37 -5.37 4.63
N SER A 104 -2.37 -6.20 4.34
CA SER A 104 -3.39 -6.59 5.31
C SER A 104 -2.80 -7.22 6.58
N SER A 105 -1.76 -8.06 6.44
CA SER A 105 -1.09 -8.68 7.59
C SER A 105 -0.39 -7.66 8.50
N SER A 106 0.28 -6.66 7.91
CA SER A 106 0.95 -5.59 8.64
C SER A 106 -0.07 -4.72 9.40
N TRP A 107 -1.17 -4.36 8.75
CA TRP A 107 -2.20 -3.51 9.34
C TRP A 107 -2.96 -4.22 10.46
N THR A 108 -3.22 -5.52 10.30
CA THR A 108 -3.87 -6.35 11.35
C THR A 108 -2.98 -6.46 12.60
N ARG A 109 -1.67 -6.69 12.43
CA ARG A 109 -0.72 -6.71 13.55
C ARG A 109 -0.68 -5.37 14.29
N SER A 110 -0.69 -4.26 13.56
CA SER A 110 -0.72 -2.92 14.15
C SER A 110 -2.00 -2.64 14.95
N ARG A 111 -3.16 -3.18 14.51
CA ARG A 111 -4.41 -3.11 15.27
C ARG A 111 -4.36 -3.95 16.55
N GLN A 112 -3.92 -5.21 16.45
CA GLN A 112 -3.82 -6.13 17.59
C GLN A 112 -2.83 -5.64 18.66
N ALA A 113 -1.67 -5.14 18.25
CA ALA A 113 -0.67 -4.55 19.15
C ALA A 113 -1.16 -3.27 19.85
N ARG A 114 -2.27 -2.67 19.39
CA ARG A 114 -2.93 -1.53 20.04
C ARG A 114 -4.03 -1.98 20.98
N THR A 115 -4.82 -2.99 20.60
CA THR A 115 -5.83 -3.60 21.49
C THR A 115 -5.20 -4.15 22.77
N GLN A 116 -4.03 -4.80 22.66
CA GLN A 116 -3.30 -5.35 23.81
C GLN A 116 -2.66 -4.29 24.74
N ARG A 117 -2.50 -3.03 24.30
CA ARG A 117 -1.99 -1.93 25.16
C ARG A 117 -3.09 -1.24 25.96
N HIS A 118 -4.34 -1.48 25.62
CA HIS A 118 -5.52 -0.93 26.29
C HIS A 118 -6.29 -2.01 27.09
N SER A 119 -5.68 -3.18 27.30
CA SER A 119 -6.14 -4.25 28.21
C SER A 119 -5.16 -4.33 29.38
#